data_AF-L0DNP9-F1
#
_entry.id   AF-L0DNP9-F1
#
_cell.length_a   1.000
_cell.length_b   1.000
_cell.length_c   1.000
_cell.angle_alpha   90.00
_cell.angle_beta   90.00
_cell.angle_gamma   90.00
#
_symmetry.space_group_name_H-M   'P 1'
#
loop_
_entity.id
_entity.type
_entity.pdbx_description
1 polymer ?
#
loop_
_entity_poly.entity_id
_entity_poly.type
_entity_poly.pdbx_seq_one_letter_code
_entity_poly.pdbx_strand_id
1 'polypeptide(L)'
;MIEAVVVRWKAIVFGMVVAIALGGAVALLAIQTRPTREAVATYTALFTAANRQDLKGATRLCSERYRRAHPLRLADEGGIVGLPRNIHKNFQAWRQGTNIWVCPTNRVGPVYQFVREQDAWRFDGPVGLLRGRGEFIPLADLTDPGAPALDDPSSANSSQPE
;
A
#
# COMPACT_ATOMS: atom_id res chain seq x y z
N MET A 1 -25.99 -37.95 -42.53
CA MET A 1 -26.77 -37.37 -41.41
C MET A 1 -26.07 -37.54 -40.05
N ILE A 2 -25.44 -38.69 -39.77
CA ILE A 2 -24.74 -38.99 -38.49
C ILE A 2 -23.46 -38.15 -38.30
N GLU A 3 -22.64 -37.94 -39.32
CA GLU A 3 -21.39 -37.17 -39.21
C GLU A 3 -21.61 -35.71 -38.81
N ALA A 4 -22.66 -35.07 -39.35
CA ALA A 4 -23.01 -33.69 -39.02
C ALA A 4 -23.42 -33.53 -37.54
N VAL A 5 -24.02 -34.57 -36.95
CA VAL A 5 -24.37 -34.60 -35.52
C VAL A 5 -23.12 -34.74 -34.65
N VAL A 6 -22.19 -35.62 -35.04
CA VAL A 6 -20.92 -35.82 -34.32
C VAL A 6 -20.04 -34.56 -34.35
N VAL A 7 -19.96 -33.87 -35.50
CA VAL A 7 -19.20 -32.62 -35.63
C VAL A 7 -19.80 -31.51 -34.77
N ARG A 8 -21.13 -31.37 -34.74
CA ARG A 8 -21.83 -30.42 -33.87
C ARG A 8 -21.58 -30.69 -32.38
N TRP A 9 -21.64 -31.94 -31.95
CA TRP A 9 -21.34 -32.32 -30.57
C TRP A 9 -19.89 -32.02 -30.18
N LYS A 10 -18.92 -32.33 -31.04
CA LYS A 10 -17.51 -31.98 -30.81
C LYS A 10 -17.30 -30.48 -30.68
N ALA A 11 -17.96 -29.68 -31.51
CA ALA A 11 -17.90 -28.22 -31.44
C ALA A 11 -18.50 -27.67 -30.13
N ILE A 12 -19.64 -28.22 -29.68
CA ILE A 12 -20.26 -27.83 -28.41
C ILE A 12 -19.36 -28.18 -27.23
N VAL A 13 -18.84 -29.41 -27.18
CA VAL A 13 -17.95 -29.87 -26.11
C VAL A 13 -16.67 -29.01 -26.08
N PHE A 14 -16.07 -28.76 -27.25
CA PHE A 14 -14.89 -27.90 -27.35
C PHE A 14 -15.18 -26.47 -26.87
N GLY A 15 -16.30 -25.88 -27.31
CA GLY A 15 -16.73 -24.56 -26.85
C GLY A 15 -16.94 -24.49 -25.33
N MET A 16 -17.52 -25.54 -24.75
CA MET A 16 -17.73 -25.65 -23.30
C MET A 16 -16.39 -25.74 -22.55
N VAL A 17 -15.45 -26.54 -23.04
CA VAL A 17 -14.09 -26.65 -22.46
C VAL A 17 -13.37 -25.31 -22.48
N VAL A 18 -13.42 -24.60 -23.62
CA VAL A 18 -12.80 -23.27 -23.74
C VAL A 18 -13.46 -22.27 -22.79
N ALA A 19 -14.79 -22.25 -22.69
CA ALA A 19 -15.51 -21.37 -21.77
C ALA A 19 -15.16 -21.64 -20.30
N ILE A 20 -15.08 -22.90 -19.89
CA ILE A 20 -14.67 -23.29 -18.53
C ILE A 20 -13.22 -22.89 -18.28
N ALA A 21 -12.31 -23.11 -19.22
CA ALA A 21 -10.91 -22.75 -19.07
C ALA A 21 -10.72 -21.23 -18.92
N LEU A 22 -11.40 -20.44 -19.75
CA LEU A 22 -11.37 -18.97 -19.66
C LEU A 22 -12.03 -18.48 -18.37
N GLY A 23 -13.19 -19.01 -18.02
CA GLY A 23 -13.90 -18.67 -16.79
C GLY A 23 -13.06 -18.99 -15.54
N GLY A 24 -12.42 -20.16 -15.51
CA GLY A 24 -11.51 -20.57 -14.44
C GLY A 24 -10.29 -19.65 -14.33
N ALA A 25 -9.66 -19.29 -15.45
CA ALA A 25 -8.51 -18.37 -15.45
C ALA A 25 -8.88 -16.98 -14.89
N VAL A 26 -10.04 -16.44 -15.29
CA VAL A 26 -10.53 -15.16 -14.77
C VAL A 26 -10.82 -15.24 -13.27
N ALA A 27 -11.45 -16.31 -12.81
CA ALA A 27 -11.73 -16.53 -11.39
C ALA A 27 -10.44 -16.62 -10.56
N LEU A 28 -9.43 -17.34 -11.06
CA LEU A 28 -8.11 -17.43 -10.41
C LEU A 28 -7.43 -16.06 -10.31
N LEU A 29 -7.43 -15.27 -11.38
CA LEU A 29 -6.88 -13.92 -11.38
C LEU A 29 -7.60 -13.00 -10.39
N ALA A 30 -8.93 -13.13 -10.29
CA ALA A 30 -9.71 -12.36 -9.32
C ALA A 30 -9.33 -12.72 -7.87
N ILE A 31 -9.18 -14.01 -7.56
CA ILE A 31 -8.77 -14.48 -6.23
C ILE A 31 -7.35 -14.01 -5.90
N GLN A 32 -6.41 -14.13 -6.84
CA GLN A 32 -5.02 -13.76 -6.63
C GLN A 32 -4.83 -12.25 -6.44
N THR A 33 -5.63 -11.42 -7.11
CA THR A 33 -5.53 -9.95 -7.03
C THR A 33 -6.37 -9.33 -5.91
N ARG A 34 -7.32 -10.09 -5.34
CA ARG A 34 -8.22 -9.62 -4.28
C ARG A 34 -7.48 -9.02 -3.07
N PRO A 35 -6.45 -9.66 -2.49
CA PRO A 35 -5.68 -9.09 -1.38
C PRO A 35 -5.14 -7.69 -1.67
N THR A 36 -4.51 -7.52 -2.83
CA THR A 36 -3.92 -6.25 -3.25
C THR A 36 -5.01 -5.19 -3.46
N ARG A 37 -6.14 -5.56 -4.08
CA ARG A 37 -7.28 -4.64 -4.28
C ARG A 37 -7.85 -4.16 -2.94
N GLU A 38 -8.02 -5.07 -1.98
CA GLU A 38 -8.53 -4.71 -0.65
C GLU A 38 -7.55 -3.83 0.12
N ALA A 39 -6.24 -4.10 0.08
CA ALA A 39 -5.23 -3.26 0.71
C ALA A 39 -5.18 -1.84 0.09
N VAL A 40 -5.29 -1.74 -1.24
CA VAL A 40 -5.40 -0.46 -1.95
C VAL A 40 -6.68 0.29 -1.58
N ALA A 41 -7.79 -0.42 -1.37
CA ALA A 41 -9.02 0.18 -0.88
C ALA A 41 -8.84 0.74 0.54
N THR A 42 -8.14 0.01 1.43
CA THR A 42 -7.75 0.52 2.76
C THR A 42 -6.88 1.77 2.64
N TYR A 43 -5.87 1.77 1.76
CA TYR A 43 -5.02 2.95 1.52
C TYR A 43 -5.85 4.17 1.08
N THR A 44 -6.75 3.99 0.11
CA THR A 44 -7.61 5.07 -0.39
C THR A 44 -8.57 5.59 0.68
N ALA A 45 -9.13 4.69 1.50
CA ALA A 45 -9.95 5.05 2.63
C ALA A 45 -9.16 5.83 3.69
N LEU A 46 -7.91 5.44 3.95
CA LEU A 46 -7.02 6.11 4.89
C LEU A 46 -6.65 7.50 4.40
N PHE A 47 -6.31 7.64 3.12
CA PHE A 47 -6.07 8.91 2.47
C PHE A 47 -7.31 9.83 2.56
N THR A 48 -8.50 9.28 2.31
CA THR A 48 -9.76 10.02 2.44
C THR A 48 -10.01 10.47 3.88
N ALA A 49 -9.79 9.60 4.86
CA ALA A 49 -9.94 9.93 6.28
C ALA A 49 -8.92 11.00 6.72
N ALA A 50 -7.67 10.89 6.27
CA ALA A 50 -6.63 11.87 6.54
C ALA A 50 -6.99 13.25 5.97
N ASN A 51 -7.43 13.32 4.71
CA ASN A 51 -7.86 14.58 4.09
C ASN A 51 -9.08 15.20 4.79
N ARG A 52 -10.00 14.37 5.29
CA ARG A 52 -11.18 14.81 6.06
C ARG A 52 -10.87 15.08 7.54
N GLN A 53 -9.63 14.84 7.97
CA GLN A 53 -9.23 14.96 9.38
C GLN A 53 -10.04 14.06 10.33
N ASP A 54 -10.57 12.94 9.82
CA ASP A 54 -11.34 11.97 10.60
C ASP A 54 -10.39 11.01 11.33
N LEU A 55 -9.97 11.43 12.54
CA LEU A 55 -9.11 10.63 13.41
C LEU A 55 -9.73 9.26 13.73
N LYS A 56 -11.04 9.17 13.92
CA LYS A 56 -11.71 7.91 14.30
C LYS A 56 -11.71 6.94 13.12
N GLY A 57 -12.01 7.42 11.92
CA GLY A 57 -11.92 6.65 10.68
C GLY A 57 -10.49 6.17 10.41
N ALA A 58 -9.51 7.05 10.51
CA ALA A 58 -8.10 6.71 10.32
C ALA A 58 -7.59 5.69 11.35
N THR A 59 -7.98 5.85 12.63
CA THR A 59 -7.62 4.91 13.71
C THR A 59 -8.10 3.50 13.42
N ARG A 60 -9.32 3.35 12.92
CA ARG A 60 -9.88 2.04 12.55
C ARG A 60 -9.11 1.40 11.40
N LEU A 61 -8.55 2.18 10.49
CA LEU A 61 -7.80 1.68 9.33
C LEU A 61 -6.35 1.33 9.64
N CYS A 62 -5.82 1.75 10.79
CA CYS A 62 -4.46 1.43 11.23
C CYS A 62 -4.40 0.13 12.03
N SER A 63 -3.26 -0.57 11.94
CA SER A 63 -2.98 -1.78 12.71
C SER A 63 -2.83 -1.45 14.20
N GLU A 64 -3.06 -2.43 15.06
CA GLU A 64 -2.88 -2.23 16.49
C GLU A 64 -1.44 -1.87 16.84
N ARG A 65 -0.46 -2.54 16.21
CA ARG A 65 0.97 -2.26 16.34
C ARG A 65 1.29 -0.81 16.02
N TYR A 66 0.79 -0.31 14.88
CA TYR A 66 1.05 1.05 14.43
C TYR A 66 0.43 2.06 15.40
N ARG A 67 -0.83 1.87 15.82
CA ARG A 67 -1.51 2.75 16.77
C ARG A 67 -0.80 2.85 18.11
N ARG A 68 -0.22 1.75 18.60
CA ARG A 68 0.53 1.73 19.87
C ARG A 68 1.82 2.54 19.78
N ALA A 69 2.53 2.46 18.66
CA ALA A 69 3.78 3.18 18.45
C ALA A 69 3.58 4.64 17.99
N HIS A 70 2.50 4.93 17.28
CA HIS A 70 2.25 6.23 16.64
C HIS A 70 0.81 6.70 16.92
N PRO A 71 0.55 7.34 18.07
CA PRO A 71 -0.74 7.95 18.36
C PRO A 71 -1.12 8.96 17.26
N LEU A 72 -2.31 8.77 16.66
CA LEU A 72 -2.77 9.65 15.60
C LEU A 72 -3.19 11.01 16.16
N ARG A 73 -2.68 12.08 15.55
CA ARG A 73 -3.02 13.47 15.87
C ARG A 73 -3.20 14.28 14.60
N LEU A 74 -3.99 15.34 14.68
CA LEU A 74 -4.08 16.32 13.60
C LEU A 74 -2.74 17.04 13.46
N ALA A 75 -2.37 17.35 12.23
CA ALA A 75 -1.21 18.18 11.93
C ALA A 75 -1.62 19.65 11.89
N ASP A 76 -0.73 20.56 12.28
CA ASP A 76 -1.00 22.00 12.34
C ASP A 76 -1.26 22.57 10.93
N GLU A 77 -0.56 22.03 9.93
CA GLU A 77 -0.74 22.34 8.51
C GLU A 77 -1.94 21.63 7.85
N GLY A 78 -2.72 20.87 8.62
CA GLY A 78 -3.87 20.10 8.15
C GLY A 78 -3.55 18.63 7.81
N GLY A 79 -4.56 17.79 7.99
CA GLY A 79 -4.46 16.35 7.83
C GLY A 79 -4.08 15.63 9.13
N ILE A 80 -3.57 14.40 9.01
CA ILE A 80 -3.18 13.56 10.16
C ILE A 80 -1.67 13.29 10.08
N VAL A 81 -0.97 13.44 11.20
CA VAL A 81 0.49 13.24 11.30
C VAL A 81 0.84 11.79 10.99
N GLY A 82 1.90 11.60 10.19
CA GLY A 82 2.44 10.27 9.85
C GLY A 82 1.61 9.46 8.86
N LEU A 83 0.46 9.98 8.41
CA LEU A 83 -0.38 9.30 7.42
C LEU A 83 -0.11 9.78 5.99
N PRO A 84 -0.36 8.93 4.98
CA PRO A 84 -0.13 9.30 3.59
C PRO A 84 -1.01 10.48 3.15
N ARG A 85 -0.40 11.48 2.49
CA ARG A 85 -1.06 12.71 2.03
C ARG A 85 -1.28 12.81 0.51
N ASN A 86 -0.95 11.77 -0.25
CA ASN A 86 -1.08 11.80 -1.71
C ASN A 86 -1.28 10.39 -2.26
N ILE A 87 -1.97 10.28 -3.40
CA ILE A 87 -1.97 9.10 -4.25
C ILE A 87 -1.82 9.51 -5.71
N HIS A 88 -0.79 8.99 -6.39
CA HIS A 88 -0.58 9.18 -7.81
C HIS A 88 -1.39 8.13 -8.60
N LYS A 89 -1.92 8.50 -9.78
CA LYS A 89 -2.72 7.58 -10.63
C LYS A 89 -1.99 6.29 -11.04
N ASN A 90 -0.66 6.36 -11.14
CA ASN A 90 0.23 5.24 -11.49
C ASN A 90 0.98 4.73 -10.25
N PHE A 91 0.33 4.68 -9.09
CA PHE A 91 0.92 4.09 -7.89
C PHE A 91 1.21 2.60 -8.11
N GLN A 92 2.09 2.04 -7.29
CA GLN A 92 2.45 0.63 -7.34
C GLN A 92 1.98 -0.08 -6.08
N ALA A 93 1.44 -1.28 -6.24
CA ALA A 93 1.09 -2.15 -5.13
C ALA A 93 1.47 -3.60 -5.48
N TRP A 94 2.12 -4.28 -4.55
CA TRP A 94 2.59 -5.65 -4.74
C TRP A 94 2.54 -6.42 -3.43
N ARG A 95 2.61 -7.74 -3.55
CA ARG A 95 2.64 -8.64 -2.40
C ARG A 95 4.09 -8.86 -1.96
N GLN A 96 4.34 -8.67 -0.67
CA GLN A 96 5.60 -9.01 -0.02
C GLN A 96 5.31 -10.04 1.08
N GLY A 97 5.54 -11.32 0.77
CA GLY A 97 5.16 -12.42 1.66
C GLY A 97 3.65 -12.46 1.92
N THR A 98 3.25 -12.32 3.19
CA THR A 98 1.84 -12.22 3.61
C THR A 98 1.30 -10.79 3.57
N ASN A 99 2.17 -9.80 3.43
CA ASN A 99 1.83 -8.39 3.51
C ASN A 99 1.63 -7.81 2.11
N ILE A 100 0.93 -6.68 2.04
CA ILE A 100 0.84 -5.88 0.81
C ILE A 100 1.63 -4.60 1.01
N TRP A 101 2.47 -4.28 0.05
CA TRP A 101 3.22 -3.03 0.01
C TRP A 101 2.59 -2.10 -1.02
N VAL A 102 2.48 -0.82 -0.67
CA VAL A 102 1.91 0.22 -1.52
C VAL A 102 2.88 1.40 -1.57
N CYS A 103 3.37 1.70 -2.78
CA CYS A 103 4.09 2.92 -3.09
C CYS A 103 3.10 3.86 -3.79
N PRO A 104 2.61 4.93 -3.14
CA PRO A 104 1.58 5.79 -3.70
C PRO A 104 2.10 6.72 -4.80
N THR A 105 3.41 6.75 -5.04
CA THR A 105 4.03 7.55 -6.10
C THR A 105 4.36 6.66 -7.31
N ASN A 106 4.72 7.29 -8.44
CA ASN A 106 4.98 6.58 -9.69
C ASN A 106 6.29 5.77 -9.67
N ARG A 107 7.37 6.32 -9.10
CA ARG A 107 8.73 5.74 -9.21
C ARG A 107 9.63 5.95 -8.01
N VAL A 108 9.47 7.06 -7.29
CA VAL A 108 10.29 7.38 -6.12
C VAL A 108 9.38 7.84 -5.00
N GLY A 109 9.44 7.21 -3.84
CA GLY A 109 8.59 7.57 -2.72
C GLY A 109 8.51 6.53 -1.61
N PRO A 110 7.82 6.87 -0.51
CA PRO A 110 7.68 5.97 0.62
C PRO A 110 6.86 4.74 0.22
N VAL A 111 7.26 3.59 0.75
CA VAL A 111 6.50 2.35 0.65
C VAL A 111 5.83 2.09 1.98
N TYR A 112 4.53 1.88 1.94
CA TYR A 112 3.71 1.59 3.10
C TYR A 112 3.32 0.13 3.15
N GLN A 113 3.30 -0.44 4.35
CA GLN A 113 2.90 -1.81 4.58
C GLN A 113 1.43 -1.89 5.04
N PHE A 114 0.76 -2.90 4.51
CA PHE A 114 -0.56 -3.34 4.92
C PHE A 114 -0.49 -4.78 5.41
N VAL A 115 -1.09 -5.03 6.56
CA VAL A 115 -1.15 -6.34 7.22
C VAL A 115 -2.61 -6.78 7.36
N ARG A 116 -2.85 -8.09 7.36
CA ARG A 116 -4.18 -8.64 7.63
C ARG A 116 -4.36 -8.77 9.15
N GLU A 117 -5.32 -8.04 9.71
CA GLU A 117 -5.64 -8.05 11.13
C GLU A 117 -7.16 -8.11 11.30
N GLN A 118 -7.66 -9.10 12.06
CA GLN A 118 -9.10 -9.31 12.29
C GLN A 118 -9.92 -9.34 10.99
N ASP A 119 -9.42 -10.10 10.00
CA ASP A 119 -10.02 -10.24 8.67
C ASP A 119 -10.15 -8.93 7.85
N ALA A 120 -9.39 -7.90 8.19
CA ALA A 120 -9.31 -6.67 7.41
C ALA A 120 -7.86 -6.28 7.12
N TRP A 121 -7.61 -5.63 5.99
CA TRP A 121 -6.32 -5.00 5.74
C TRP A 121 -6.19 -3.73 6.55
N ARG A 122 -5.10 -3.60 7.29
CA ARG A 122 -4.78 -2.44 8.13
C ARG A 122 -3.45 -1.84 7.70
N PHE A 123 -3.38 -0.52 7.74
CA PHE A 123 -2.14 0.23 7.53
C PHE A 123 -1.21 0.02 8.73
N ASP A 124 0.02 -0.38 8.46
CA ASP A 124 1.01 -0.73 9.47
C ASP A 124 2.27 0.15 9.42
N GLY A 125 2.19 1.28 8.70
CA GLY A 125 3.25 2.28 8.64
C GLY A 125 4.17 2.16 7.42
N PRO A 126 5.14 3.08 7.31
CA PRO A 126 6.19 3.02 6.30
C PRO A 126 7.16 1.86 6.57
N VAL A 127 7.63 1.24 5.50
CA VAL A 127 8.63 0.13 5.56
C VAL A 127 9.88 0.42 4.77
N GLY A 128 9.89 1.47 3.96
CA GLY A 128 11.08 1.89 3.23
C GLY A 128 10.78 2.95 2.18
N LEU A 129 11.75 3.14 1.29
CA LEU A 129 11.69 4.07 0.18
C LEU A 129 11.95 3.30 -1.11
N LEU A 130 11.07 3.45 -2.09
CA LEU A 130 11.34 3.04 -3.46
C LEU A 130 12.12 4.16 -4.16
N ARG A 131 13.25 3.83 -4.78
CA ARG A 131 14.06 4.72 -5.60
C ARG A 131 13.91 4.39 -7.08
N GLY A 132 14.48 5.26 -7.92
CA GLY A 132 14.52 5.06 -9.37
C GLY A 132 15.09 3.68 -9.72
N ARG A 133 14.63 3.11 -10.85
CA ARG A 133 14.98 1.75 -11.30
C ARG A 133 14.44 0.60 -10.43
N GLY A 134 13.55 0.88 -9.47
CA GLY A 134 12.88 -0.14 -8.66
C GLY A 134 13.69 -0.62 -7.45
N GLU A 135 14.76 0.10 -7.10
CA GLU A 135 15.55 -0.17 -5.91
C GLU A 135 14.73 0.15 -4.66
N PHE A 136 14.60 -0.83 -3.75
CA PHE A 136 13.92 -0.65 -2.48
C PHE A 136 14.94 -0.52 -1.35
N ILE A 137 14.84 0.56 -0.59
CA ILE A 137 15.68 0.80 0.60
C ILE A 137 14.78 0.61 1.83
N PRO A 138 15.04 -0.42 2.66
CA PRO A 138 14.33 -0.62 3.92
C PRO A 138 14.42 0.61 4.83
N LEU A 139 13.37 0.86 5.62
CA LEU A 139 13.34 1.99 6.54
C LEU A 139 14.46 1.90 7.60
N ALA A 140 14.83 0.69 8.01
CA ALA A 140 15.93 0.46 8.94
C ALA A 140 17.29 0.99 8.43
N ASP A 141 17.48 1.03 7.11
CA ASP A 141 18.73 1.49 6.50
C ASP A 141 18.72 3.00 6.22
N LEU A 142 17.55 3.64 6.30
CA LEU A 142 17.38 5.09 6.14
C LEU A 142 17.56 5.84 7.45
N THR A 143 17.27 5.19 8.57
CA THR A 143 17.45 5.75 9.90
C THR A 143 18.89 5.50 10.33
N ASP A 144 19.79 6.44 10.04
CA ASP A 144 21.16 6.36 10.55
C ASP A 144 21.13 6.53 12.09
N PRO A 145 21.46 5.49 12.87
CA PRO A 145 21.48 5.59 14.34
C PRO A 145 22.56 6.56 14.85
N GLY A 146 23.44 7.06 13.97
CA GLY A 146 24.48 8.06 14.28
C GLY A 146 24.17 9.49 13.83
N ALA A 147 23.01 9.76 13.22
CA ALA A 147 22.66 11.13 12.85
C ALA A 147 22.41 11.98 14.11
N PRO A 148 23.13 13.10 14.33
CA PRO A 148 22.88 13.96 15.47
C PRO A 148 21.43 14.46 15.43
N ALA A 149 20.73 14.34 16.55
CA ALA A 149 19.40 14.90 16.71
C ALA A 149 19.47 16.39 16.33
N LEU A 150 18.53 16.85 15.49
CA LEU A 150 18.38 18.27 15.12
C LEU A 150 17.87 19.14 16.28
N ASP A 151 18.10 18.71 17.51
CA ASP A 151 17.78 19.42 18.75
C ASP A 151 19.08 19.82 19.45
N ASP A 152 19.76 20.82 18.88
CA ASP A 152 20.59 21.69 19.70
C ASP A 152 20.48 23.15 19.20
N PRO A 153 19.47 23.91 19.66
CA PRO A 153 19.45 25.35 19.45
C PRO A 153 20.34 26.02 20.50
N SER A 154 21.66 25.80 20.45
CA SER A 154 22.58 26.60 21.28
C SER A 154 24.03 26.49 20.79
N SER A 155 24.40 27.41 19.91
CA SER A 155 25.73 28.03 19.91
C SER A 155 25.62 29.32 19.12
N ALA A 156 25.21 30.36 19.84
CA ALA A 156 25.39 31.74 19.44
C ALA A 156 26.79 31.92 18.84
N ASN A 157 26.84 32.44 17.62
CA ASN A 157 28.08 32.87 16.98
C ASN A 157 28.54 34.17 17.67
N SER A 158 29.08 34.03 18.89
CA SER A 158 29.70 35.10 19.67
C SER A 158 31.16 35.25 19.25
N SER A 159 31.40 35.62 18.00
CA SER A 159 32.75 35.96 17.53
C SER A 159 32.70 36.82 16.25
N GLN A 160 32.26 38.06 16.41
CA GLN A 160 32.79 39.17 15.63
C GLN A 160 33.52 40.11 16.60
N PRO A 161 34.86 40.24 16.51
CA PRO A 161 35.56 41.35 17.13
C PRO A 161 35.35 42.64 16.30
N GLU A 162 35.54 43.75 17.01
CA GLU A 162 35.21 45.16 16.73
C GLU A 162 35.51 45.69 15.32
#